data_AF-A0AAD1D7M3-F1
#
_entry.id   AF-A0AAD1D7M3-F1
#
_cell.length_a   1.000
_cell.length_b   1.000
_cell.length_c   1.000
_cell.angle_alpha   90.00
_cell.angle_beta   90.00
_cell.angle_gamma   90.00
#
_symmetry.space_group_name_H-M   'P 1'
#
loop_
_entity.id
_entity.type
_entity.pdbx_description
1 polymer ?
#
loop_
_entity_poly.entity_id
_entity_poly.type
_entity_poly.pdbx_seq_one_letter_code
_entity_poly.pdbx_strand_id
1 'polypeptide(L)' 'MKQNIHPDYHTITVQMTDGTTYQTRSTWGKEGDTLLLEIDPTTHPAWTGGNSKMLDTGGRVARFNKRFGGLSLGKK' A
#
# COMPACT_ATOMS: atom_id res chain seq x y z
N MET A 1 -23.13 23.32 -15.52
CA MET A 1 -21.98 23.96 -16.19
C MET A 1 -22.41 25.33 -16.73
N LYS A 2 -22.18 26.40 -15.98
CA LYS A 2 -22.25 27.77 -16.52
C LYS A 2 -21.06 27.99 -17.45
N GLN A 3 -21.28 28.52 -18.66
CA GLN A 3 -20.17 28.80 -19.58
C GLN A 3 -19.13 29.72 -18.94
N ASN A 4 -17.85 29.44 -19.22
CA ASN A 4 -16.67 30.28 -18.91
C ASN A 4 -16.24 30.38 -17.43
N ILE A 5 -16.78 29.58 -16.52
CA ILE A 5 -16.31 29.55 -15.11
C ILE A 5 -15.80 28.18 -14.65
N HIS A 6 -15.77 27.18 -15.53
CA HIS A 6 -15.29 25.84 -15.18
C HIS A 6 -13.89 25.62 -15.76
N PRO A 7 -12.99 24.98 -15.00
CA PRO A 7 -11.71 24.54 -15.51
C PRO A 7 -11.89 23.49 -16.60
N ASP A 8 -10.88 23.35 -17.45
CA ASP A 8 -10.85 22.33 -18.48
C ASP A 8 -10.93 20.94 -17.83
N TYR A 9 -11.95 20.16 -18.21
CA TYR A 9 -12.28 18.87 -17.63
C TYR A 9 -12.20 17.81 -18.72
N HIS A 10 -11.13 17.03 -18.70
CA HIS A 10 -10.78 16.09 -19.75
C HIS A 10 -10.57 14.68 -19.18
N THR A 11 -10.50 13.70 -20.08
CA THR A 11 -10.26 12.30 -19.70
C THR A 11 -8.76 12.06 -19.54
N ILE A 12 -8.38 11.48 -18.40
CA ILE A 12 -7.03 11.03 -18.10
C ILE A 12 -7.02 9.52 -17.83
N THR A 13 -5.87 8.90 -18.06
CA THR A 13 -5.63 7.49 -17.68
C THR A 13 -4.89 7.47 -16.37
N VAL A 14 -5.41 6.76 -15.38
CA VAL A 14 -4.76 6.60 -14.08
C VAL A 14 -4.16 5.21 -14.02
N GLN A 15 -2.85 5.13 -13.78
CA GLN A 15 -2.13 3.87 -13.60
C GLN A 15 -1.86 3.64 -12.10
N MET A 16 -2.41 2.54 -11.58
CA MET A 16 -2.24 2.11 -10.20
C MET A 16 -0.90 1.38 -10.00
N THR A 17 -0.52 1.16 -8.75
CA THR A 17 0.77 0.55 -8.39
C THR A 17 0.86 -0.93 -8.77
N ASP A 18 -0.30 -1.60 -8.90
CA ASP A 18 -0.44 -2.97 -9.38
C ASP A 18 -0.38 -3.11 -10.92
N GLY A 19 -0.22 -1.99 -11.63
CA GLY A 19 -0.16 -1.93 -13.08
C GLY A 19 -1.53 -1.89 -13.75
N THR A 20 -2.63 -1.94 -13.01
CA THR A 20 -3.96 -1.75 -13.58
C THR A 20 -4.20 -0.28 -13.93
N THR A 21 -4.95 -0.05 -15.00
CA THR A 21 -5.25 1.29 -15.49
C THR A 21 -6.75 1.52 -15.55
N TYR A 22 -7.21 2.68 -15.11
CA TYR A 22 -8.61 3.09 -15.27
C TYR A 22 -8.70 4.51 -15.85
N GLN A 23 -9.76 4.77 -16.61
CA GLN A 23 -10.02 6.09 -17.16
C GLN A 23 -10.88 6.89 -16.19
N THR A 24 -10.46 8.13 -15.90
CA THR A 24 -11.22 9.05 -15.07
C THR A 24 -11.20 10.44 -15.70
N ARG A 25 -12.19 11.27 -15.37
CA ARG A 25 -12.18 12.67 -15.80
C ARG A 25 -11.58 13.55 -14.71
N SER A 26 -10.60 14.36 -15.08
CA SER A 26 -9.87 15.23 -14.18
C SER A 26 -9.60 16.58 -14.85
N THR A 27 -9.19 17.56 -14.06
CA THR A 27 -8.68 18.86 -14.54
C THR A 27 -7.16 18.88 -14.55
N TRP A 28 -6.52 17.74 -14.26
CA TRP A 28 -5.07 17.62 -14.13
C TRP A 28 -4.44 17.17 -15.44
N GLY A 29 -3.39 17.86 -15.88
CA GLY A 29 -2.64 17.52 -17.08
C GLY A 29 -3.34 17.97 -18.36
N LYS A 30 -3.11 17.21 -19.44
CA LYS A 30 -3.77 17.35 -20.74
C LYS A 30 -4.61 16.11 -21.04
N GLU A 31 -5.52 16.25 -21.99
CA GLU A 31 -6.33 15.14 -22.47
C GLU A 31 -5.46 13.97 -22.94
N GLY A 32 -5.66 12.80 -22.33
CA GLY A 32 -4.90 11.58 -22.65
C GLY A 32 -3.61 11.39 -21.86
N ASP A 33 -3.26 12.28 -20.91
CA ASP A 33 -2.12 12.05 -20.04
C ASP A 33 -2.34 10.87 -19.09
N THR A 34 -1.24 10.18 -18.78
CA THR A 34 -1.21 9.07 -17.83
C THR A 34 -0.70 9.56 -16.48
N LEU A 35 -1.56 9.52 -15.47
CA LEU A 35 -1.21 9.79 -14.08
C LEU A 35 -0.70 8.49 -13.42
N LEU A 36 0.58 8.45 -13.09
CA LEU A 36 1.22 7.37 -12.35
C LEU A 36 1.05 7.60 -10.85
N LEU A 37 0.37 6.69 -10.14
CA LEU A 37 0.21 6.77 -8.69
C LEU A 37 1.34 6.02 -7.99
N GLU A 38 2.00 6.67 -7.05
CA GLU A 38 2.92 5.99 -6.12
C GLU A 38 2.18 5.32 -4.96
N ILE A 39 1.01 5.84 -4.59
CA ILE A 39 0.18 5.36 -3.49
C ILE A 39 -1.26 5.25 -3.98
N ASP A 40 -1.84 4.06 -3.82
CA ASP A 40 -3.18 3.71 -4.26
C ASP A 40 -3.90 2.89 -3.17
N PRO A 41 -5.22 2.64 -3.27
CA PRO A 41 -5.95 1.89 -2.26
C PRO A 41 -5.41 0.48 -2.02
N THR A 42 -4.73 -0.12 -3.01
CA THR A 42 -4.13 -1.45 -2.86
C THR A 42 -2.85 -1.45 -2.02
N THR A 43 -2.15 -0.31 -1.92
CA THR A 43 -0.91 -0.15 -1.14
C THR A 43 -1.11 0.61 0.15
N HIS A 44 -2.12 1.48 0.22
CA HIS A 44 -2.28 2.39 1.34
C HIS A 44 -2.68 1.62 2.63
N PRO A 45 -1.97 1.80 3.76
CA PRO A 45 -2.18 1.03 5.01
C PRO A 45 -3.61 1.05 5.56
N ALA A 46 -4.37 2.10 5.25
CA ALA A 46 -5.77 2.22 5.63
C ALA A 46 -6.68 1.14 5.01
N TRP A 47 -6.35 0.63 3.81
CA TRP A 47 -7.15 -0.39 3.11
C TRP A 47 -6.51 -1.78 3.17
N THR A 48 -5.18 -1.87 3.24
CA THR A 48 -4.47 -3.15 3.40
C THR A 48 -4.49 -3.66 4.84
N GLY A 49 -5.12 -2.93 5.76
CA GLY A 49 -5.25 -3.33 7.16
C GLY A 49 -3.88 -3.44 7.83
N GLY A 50 -3.04 -2.42 7.60
CA GLY A 50 -1.61 -2.34 7.97
C GLY A 50 -1.25 -3.28 9.11
N ASN A 51 -0.36 -4.23 8.82
CA ASN A 51 0.10 -5.33 9.66
C ASN A 51 0.62 -4.90 11.05
N SER A 52 -0.28 -4.40 11.88
CA SER A 52 -0.17 -4.37 13.33
C SER A 52 -0.53 -5.75 13.93
N LYS A 53 -0.63 -6.79 13.09
CA LYS A 53 -0.44 -8.16 13.53
C LYS A 53 1.04 -8.39 13.86
N MET A 54 1.44 -7.88 15.01
CA MET A 54 2.27 -8.64 15.95
C MET A 54 3.62 -9.15 15.41
N LEU A 55 4.37 -8.32 14.67
CA LEU A 55 5.77 -8.60 14.32
C LEU A 55 6.68 -8.81 15.55
N ASP A 56 6.23 -8.39 16.73
CA ASP A 56 6.99 -8.50 17.98
C ASP A 56 6.92 -9.86 18.70
N THR A 57 6.10 -10.82 18.22
CA THR A 57 6.08 -12.18 18.84
C THR A 57 7.25 -13.06 18.43
N GLY A 58 7.90 -12.78 17.28
CA GLY A 58 9.06 -13.54 16.82
C GLY A 58 10.33 -13.25 17.63
N GLY A 59 10.48 -12.03 18.14
CA GLY A 59 11.73 -11.59 18.80
C GLY A 59 11.98 -12.23 20.16
N ARG A 60 10.93 -12.36 21.00
CA ARG A 60 11.05 -12.99 22.33
C ARG A 60 11.27 -14.49 22.24
N VAL A 61 10.55 -15.18 21.35
CA VAL A 61 10.70 -16.63 21.13
C VAL A 61 12.07 -16.95 20.52
N ALA A 62 12.55 -16.17 19.55
CA ALA A 62 13.89 -16.33 18.99
C ALA A 62 15.00 -16.08 20.03
N ARG A 63 14.85 -15.07 20.90
CA ARG A 63 15.79 -14.82 22.02
C ARG A 63 15.75 -15.92 23.07
N PHE A 64 14.58 -16.47 23.38
CA PHE A 64 14.43 -17.62 24.28
C PHE A 64 15.11 -18.86 23.70
N ASN A 65 14.81 -19.22 22.44
CA ASN A 65 15.44 -20.37 21.77
C ASN A 65 16.96 -20.21 21.65
N LYS A 66 17.47 -18.99 21.39
CA LYS A 66 18.91 -18.71 21.36
C LYS A 66 19.58 -18.87 22.74
N ARG A 67 18.88 -18.56 23.83
CA ARG A 67 19.40 -18.65 25.20
C ARG A 67 19.27 -20.05 25.80
N PHE A 68 18.21 -20.77 25.48
CA PHE A 68 17.84 -22.01 26.17
C PHE A 68 17.80 -23.25 25.26
N GLY A 69 18.00 -23.12 23.94
CA GLY A 69 17.95 -24.24 23.00
C GLY A 69 19.04 -25.30 23.17
N GLY A 70 20.10 -25.01 23.92
CA GLY A 70 21.18 -25.97 24.25
C GLY A 70 21.02 -26.68 25.60
N LEU A 71 20.02 -26.33 26.40
CA LEU A 71 19.76 -26.98 27.70
C LEU A 71 18.91 -28.23 27.47
N SER A 72 19.54 -29.35 27.10
CA SER A 72 18.91 -30.64 27.29
C SER A 72 18.77 -30.86 28.80
N LEU A 73 17.56 -30.72 29.34
CA LEU A 73 17.22 -31.25 30.65
C LEU A 73 17.39 -32.77 30.57
N GLY A 74 18.57 -33.24 30.96
CA GLY A 74 18.85 -34.65 31.16
C GLY A 74 17.79 -35.21 32.09
N LYS A 75 16.98 -36.12 31.57
CA LYS A 75 16.01 -36.89 32.33
C LYS A 75 16.77 -37.58 33.46
N LYS A 76 16.50 -37.18 34.70
CA LYS A 76 16.84 -37.99 35.87
C LYS A 76 15.79 -39.09 36.02
#